data_AF-A0A212KPH9-F1
#
_entry.id   AF-A0A212KPH9-F1
#
_cell.length_a   1.000
_cell.length_b   1.000
_cell.length_c   1.000
_cell.angle_alpha   90.00
_cell.angle_beta   90.00
_cell.angle_gamma   90.00
#
_symmetry.space_group_name_H-M   'P 1'
#
loop_
_entity.id
_entity.type
_entity.pdbx_description
1 polymer ?
#
loop_
_entity_poly.entity_id
_entity_poly.type
_entity_poly.pdbx_seq_one_letter_code
_entity_poly.pdbx_strand_id
1 'polypeptide(L)'
;MKSLFRVFILFIVIACLSAFGYFYKDKLSFPSPSFSGLVENKGEWVFQAKFSPEKIVPFKEFGKFKLSASPTTFEEKFYPFLILELKIWQQGEIKKGHVVWDMIQGEMLQDLNFEDASQGFKDCLVVKASANELEVLRLLNNQGDSLNFQQIKQSIFFSQKDTEIQKVLQSGLEKRLFLKQENKFLSFLKKPDLDAVVFSSVQKFLDIKEGRAKSKMDSRFSARDLTELTQAYFGPGFAVVDSHRVYLPVFYFKTTMQDKIERKQYWNAVTGNLLRYPKVI
;
A
#
# COMPACT_ATOMS: atom_id res chain seq x y z
N MET A 1 43.76 41.36 5.34
CA MET A 1 43.97 39.93 5.00
C MET A 1 42.96 38.98 5.64
N LYS A 2 42.76 38.96 6.97
CA LYS A 2 41.85 37.99 7.63
C LYS A 2 40.37 38.07 7.21
N SER A 3 39.87 39.26 6.86
CA SER A 3 38.49 39.46 6.37
C SER A 3 38.27 38.87 4.98
N LEU A 4 39.16 39.14 4.02
CA LEU A 4 39.12 38.57 2.67
C LEU A 4 39.17 37.04 2.66
N PHE A 5 39.95 36.43 3.55
CA PHE A 5 40.04 34.97 3.66
C PHE A 5 38.72 34.31 4.12
N ARG A 6 37.97 34.95 5.03
CA ARG A 6 36.67 34.44 5.50
C ARG A 6 35.60 34.50 4.41
N VAL A 7 35.59 35.58 3.62
CA VAL A 7 34.67 35.73 2.49
C VAL A 7 34.94 34.65 1.43
N PHE A 8 36.23 34.37 1.15
CA PHE A 8 36.61 33.32 0.21
C PHE A 8 36.16 31.92 0.63
N ILE A 9 36.30 31.56 1.92
CA ILE A 9 35.80 30.27 2.44
C ILE A 9 34.29 30.15 2.31
N LEU A 10 33.54 31.22 2.60
CA LEU A 10 32.08 31.22 2.47
C LEU A 10 31.65 30.92 1.02
N PHE A 11 32.32 31.51 0.03
CA PHE A 11 32.06 31.24 -1.38
C PHE A 11 32.35 29.78 -1.76
N ILE A 12 33.42 29.19 -1.23
CA ILE A 12 33.73 27.77 -1.45
C ILE A 12 32.63 26.89 -0.87
N VAL A 13 32.17 27.17 0.37
CA VAL A 13 31.10 26.38 1.01
C VAL A 13 29.79 26.49 0.22
N ILE A 14 29.41 27.68 -0.24
CA ILE A 14 28.21 27.88 -1.06
C ILE A 14 28.35 27.19 -2.42
N ALA A 15 29.52 27.24 -3.05
CA ALA A 15 29.79 26.55 -4.31
C ALA A 15 29.74 25.02 -4.13
N CYS A 16 30.29 24.49 -3.03
CA CYS A 16 30.21 23.07 -2.70
C CYS A 16 28.76 22.64 -2.41
N LEU A 17 27.98 23.43 -1.66
CA LEU A 17 26.58 23.12 -1.36
C LEU A 17 25.70 23.20 -2.62
N SER A 18 25.93 24.16 -3.51
CA SER A 18 25.19 24.28 -4.76
C SER A 18 25.57 23.21 -5.78
N ALA A 19 26.86 22.87 -5.91
CA ALA A 19 27.31 21.73 -6.71
C ALA A 19 26.77 20.40 -6.16
N PHE A 20 26.77 20.21 -4.84
CA PHE A 20 26.19 19.04 -4.18
C PHE A 20 24.68 18.95 -4.45
N GLY A 21 23.94 20.05 -4.31
CA GLY A 21 22.51 20.12 -4.63
C GLY A 21 22.21 19.83 -6.09
N TYR A 22 23.03 20.32 -7.03
CA TYR A 22 22.90 20.06 -8.45
C TYR A 22 23.17 18.58 -8.78
N PHE A 23 24.24 18.01 -8.23
CA PHE A 23 24.59 16.60 -8.44
C PHE A 23 23.54 15.65 -7.85
N TYR A 24 22.92 16.02 -6.72
CA TYR A 24 21.81 15.29 -6.13
C TYR A 24 20.54 15.37 -6.99
N LYS A 25 20.26 16.52 -7.60
CA LYS A 25 19.10 16.73 -8.47
C LYS A 25 19.21 15.91 -9.77
N ASP A 26 20.37 15.89 -10.41
CA ASP A 26 20.59 15.13 -11.66
C ASP A 26 20.59 13.61 -11.45
N LYS A 27 21.19 13.10 -10.35
CA LYS A 27 21.10 11.67 -10.02
C LYS A 27 19.70 11.22 -9.57
N LEU A 28 18.80 12.14 -9.24
CA LEU A 28 17.40 11.84 -8.93
C LEU A 28 16.48 11.92 -10.16
N SER A 29 16.91 12.58 -11.23
CA SER A 29 16.15 12.79 -12.47
C SER A 29 16.67 11.90 -13.60
N PHE A 30 16.53 10.59 -13.40
CA PHE A 30 16.50 9.67 -14.54
C PHE A 30 15.17 9.87 -15.29
N PRO A 31 15.16 9.82 -16.64
CA PRO A 31 13.92 9.69 -17.38
C PRO A 31 13.26 8.38 -16.90
N SER A 32 12.21 8.51 -16.11
CA SER A 32 11.29 7.41 -15.90
C SER A 32 10.58 7.16 -17.24
N PRO A 33 10.16 5.92 -17.54
CA PRO A 33 8.89 5.74 -18.20
C PRO A 33 7.84 6.29 -17.22
N SER A 34 7.77 7.61 -17.12
CA SER A 34 6.85 8.28 -16.23
C SER A 34 5.46 7.98 -16.75
N PHE A 35 4.51 7.93 -15.83
CA PHE A 35 3.12 8.24 -16.11
C PHE A 35 2.97 9.69 -16.67
N SER A 36 4.01 10.33 -17.22
CA SER A 36 4.01 11.68 -17.79
C SER A 36 3.16 11.79 -19.05
N GLY A 37 2.84 10.67 -19.70
CA GLY A 37 1.77 10.64 -20.73
C GLY A 37 0.36 10.67 -20.14
N LEU A 38 0.21 10.61 -18.81
CA LEU A 38 -1.05 10.51 -18.07
C LEU A 38 -1.35 11.79 -17.27
N VAL A 39 -0.53 12.85 -17.41
CA VAL A 39 -0.63 14.08 -16.60
C VAL A 39 -1.61 15.12 -17.17
N GLU A 40 -2.26 14.90 -18.31
CA GLU A 40 -3.08 15.94 -18.95
C GLU A 40 -4.59 15.68 -19.07
N ASN A 41 -5.13 14.64 -18.42
CA ASN A 41 -6.54 14.31 -18.60
C ASN A 41 -7.39 14.41 -17.32
N LYS A 42 -8.52 15.11 -17.45
CA LYS A 42 -9.55 15.32 -16.42
C LYS A 42 -10.38 14.05 -16.11
N GLY A 43 -9.93 12.88 -16.57
CA GLY A 43 -10.59 11.60 -16.41
C GLY A 43 -10.19 10.89 -15.12
N GLU A 44 -11.02 9.95 -14.67
CA GLU A 44 -10.65 9.06 -13.56
C GLU A 44 -9.91 7.85 -14.09
N TRP A 45 -8.92 7.39 -13.33
CA TRP A 45 -8.19 6.17 -13.66
C TRP A 45 -8.99 4.96 -13.21
N VAL A 46 -9.19 4.03 -14.13
CA VAL A 46 -9.95 2.80 -13.89
C VAL A 46 -9.14 1.62 -14.42
N PHE A 47 -9.09 0.52 -13.67
CA PHE A 47 -8.56 -0.72 -14.21
C PHE A 47 -9.45 -1.21 -15.37
N GLN A 48 -8.85 -1.61 -16.47
CA GLN A 48 -9.55 -2.08 -17.66
C GLN A 48 -10.24 -3.41 -17.35
N ALA A 49 -11.57 -3.38 -17.34
CA ALA A 49 -12.37 -4.59 -17.29
C ALA A 49 -12.03 -5.50 -18.49
N LYS A 50 -11.64 -6.74 -18.19
CA LYS A 50 -11.37 -7.80 -19.18
C LYS A 50 -12.56 -8.74 -19.34
N PHE A 51 -13.43 -8.77 -18.34
CA PHE A 51 -14.61 -9.60 -18.28
C PHE A 51 -15.87 -8.74 -18.30
N SER A 52 -16.89 -9.21 -19.01
CA SER A 52 -18.23 -8.65 -18.93
C SER A 52 -19.08 -9.47 -17.95
N PRO A 53 -20.17 -8.91 -17.40
CA PRO A 53 -21.08 -9.63 -16.51
C PRO A 53 -21.55 -10.96 -17.09
N GLU A 54 -21.85 -10.99 -18.38
CA GLU A 54 -22.34 -12.18 -19.11
C GLU A 54 -21.26 -13.26 -19.25
N LYS A 55 -19.98 -12.90 -19.20
CA LYS A 55 -18.87 -13.88 -19.22
C LYS A 55 -18.56 -14.45 -17.85
N ILE A 56 -18.92 -13.74 -16.78
CA ILE A 56 -18.64 -14.14 -15.39
C ILE A 56 -19.72 -15.09 -14.85
N VAL A 57 -21.00 -14.78 -15.11
CA VAL A 57 -22.15 -15.53 -14.60
C VAL A 57 -22.18 -17.03 -15.01
N PRO A 58 -21.80 -17.44 -16.24
CA PRO A 58 -21.93 -18.84 -16.66
C PRO A 58 -20.84 -19.76 -16.12
N PHE A 59 -19.71 -19.24 -15.62
CA PHE A 59 -18.49 -20.05 -15.55
C PHE A 59 -18.22 -20.74 -14.21
N LYS A 60 -18.79 -20.31 -13.06
CA LYS A 60 -18.28 -20.84 -11.77
C LYS A 60 -19.24 -21.29 -10.66
N GLU A 61 -20.47 -20.80 -10.49
CA GLU A 61 -21.31 -21.30 -9.37
C GLU A 61 -22.83 -21.30 -9.58
N PHE A 62 -23.35 -20.58 -10.57
CA PHE A 62 -24.80 -20.50 -10.77
C PHE A 62 -25.42 -21.80 -11.35
N GLY A 63 -24.61 -22.69 -11.94
CA GLY A 63 -25.09 -23.95 -12.52
C GLY A 63 -25.61 -24.98 -11.51
N LYS A 64 -25.39 -24.82 -10.20
CA LYS A 64 -25.90 -25.72 -9.16
C LYS A 64 -27.17 -25.24 -8.47
N PHE A 65 -27.53 -23.97 -8.63
CA PHE A 65 -28.77 -23.43 -8.10
C PHE A 65 -29.70 -23.22 -9.28
N LYS A 66 -30.85 -23.90 -9.32
CA LYS A 66 -31.93 -23.57 -10.26
C LYS A 66 -32.32 -22.11 -10.03
N LEU A 67 -31.70 -21.20 -10.76
CA LEU A 67 -32.12 -19.81 -10.88
C LEU A 67 -33.52 -19.86 -11.46
N SER A 68 -34.53 -19.63 -10.61
CA SER A 68 -35.88 -19.36 -11.06
C SER A 68 -35.85 -18.03 -11.81
N ALA A 69 -35.58 -18.10 -13.11
CA ALA A 69 -35.95 -17.20 -14.20
C ALA A 69 -36.27 -15.73 -13.83
N SER A 70 -35.33 -15.03 -13.19
CA SER A 70 -35.30 -13.56 -13.21
C SER A 70 -33.94 -13.11 -13.73
N PRO A 71 -33.88 -12.06 -14.57
CA PRO A 71 -32.61 -11.51 -15.02
C PRO A 71 -31.83 -11.12 -13.76
N THR A 72 -30.67 -11.73 -13.56
CA THR A 72 -29.78 -11.33 -12.46
C THR A 72 -29.40 -9.89 -12.72
N THR A 73 -30.06 -8.96 -12.03
CA THR A 73 -29.71 -7.55 -12.10
C THR A 73 -28.32 -7.41 -11.49
N PHE A 74 -27.44 -6.74 -12.21
CA PHE A 74 -26.10 -6.44 -11.73
C PHE A 74 -25.93 -4.93 -11.63
N GLU A 75 -25.16 -4.51 -10.64
CA GLU A 75 -24.69 -3.12 -10.53
C GLU A 75 -23.17 -3.12 -10.73
N GLU A 76 -22.65 -2.18 -11.51
CA GLU A 76 -21.22 -1.94 -11.56
C GLU A 76 -20.83 -0.93 -10.47
N LYS A 77 -19.86 -1.31 -9.64
CA LYS A 77 -19.32 -0.50 -8.54
C LYS A 77 -17.82 -0.31 -8.73
N PHE A 78 -17.32 0.85 -8.32
CA PHE A 78 -15.93 1.25 -8.52
C PHE A 78 -15.23 1.40 -7.18
N TYR A 79 -14.35 0.45 -6.85
CA TYR A 79 -13.64 0.40 -5.57
C TYR A 79 -12.33 1.18 -5.66
N PRO A 80 -12.05 2.13 -4.74
CA PRO A 80 -10.85 2.94 -4.79
C PRO A 80 -9.61 2.17 -4.30
N PHE A 81 -8.57 2.21 -5.11
CA PHE A 81 -7.22 1.77 -4.80
C PHE A 81 -6.24 2.93 -4.93
N LEU A 82 -5.12 2.85 -4.20
CA LEU A 82 -4.01 3.77 -4.32
C LEU A 82 -2.78 3.02 -4.81
N ILE A 83 -2.25 3.43 -5.96
CA ILE A 83 -0.97 2.96 -6.46
C ILE A 83 0.08 3.96 -6.03
N LEU A 84 1.07 3.50 -5.28
CA LEU A 84 2.25 4.28 -4.93
C LEU A 84 3.41 3.84 -5.81
N GLU A 85 4.04 4.80 -6.48
CA GLU A 85 5.33 4.59 -7.13
C GLU A 85 6.44 4.83 -6.11
N LEU A 86 7.43 3.95 -6.11
CA LEU A 86 8.47 3.93 -5.09
C LEU A 86 9.85 3.72 -5.67
N LYS A 87 10.82 4.36 -5.05
CA LYS A 87 12.26 4.13 -5.22
C LYS A 87 12.79 3.52 -3.93
N ILE A 88 13.49 2.39 -4.05
CA ILE A 88 14.07 1.65 -2.94
C ILE A 88 15.57 1.52 -3.18
N TRP A 89 16.36 1.97 -2.21
CA TRP A 89 17.80 1.73 -2.18
C TRP A 89 18.07 0.33 -1.62
N GLN A 90 18.53 -0.60 -2.45
CA GLN A 90 18.83 -1.97 -2.06
C GLN A 90 20.15 -2.40 -2.69
N GLN A 91 21.08 -2.91 -1.86
CA GLN A 91 22.36 -3.47 -2.32
C GLN A 91 23.20 -2.53 -3.21
N GLY A 92 23.14 -1.22 -2.98
CA GLY A 92 23.92 -0.24 -3.75
C GLY A 92 23.23 0.27 -5.02
N GLU A 93 22.01 -0.19 -5.31
CA GLU A 93 21.23 0.22 -6.48
C GLU A 93 19.87 0.80 -6.06
N ILE A 94 19.37 1.76 -6.86
CA ILE A 94 18.00 2.26 -6.73
C ILE A 94 17.09 1.40 -7.61
N LYS A 95 16.23 0.61 -6.97
CA LYS A 95 15.15 -0.12 -7.63
C LYS A 95 13.89 0.72 -7.65
N LYS A 96 13.11 0.59 -8.73
CA LYS A 96 11.76 1.18 -8.84
C LYS A 96 10.72 0.09 -8.63
N GLY A 97 9.72 0.37 -7.82
CA GLY A 97 8.62 -0.54 -7.56
C GLY A 97 7.30 0.19 -7.52
N HIS A 98 6.25 -0.59 -7.29
CA HIS A 98 4.92 -0.08 -7.01
C HIS A 98 4.32 -0.88 -5.87
N VAL A 99 3.43 -0.23 -5.13
CA VAL A 99 2.63 -0.82 -4.07
C VAL A 99 1.20 -0.41 -4.31
N VAL A 100 0.26 -1.35 -4.16
CA VAL A 100 -1.16 -1.10 -4.36
C VAL A 100 -1.88 -1.27 -3.02
N TRP A 101 -2.61 -0.24 -2.61
CA TRP A 101 -3.39 -0.23 -1.38
C TRP A 101 -4.89 -0.25 -1.67
N ASP A 102 -5.62 -1.08 -0.94
CA ASP A 102 -7.08 -0.98 -0.85
C ASP A 102 -7.43 0.20 0.07
N MET A 103 -8.05 1.26 -0.49
CA MET A 103 -8.37 2.47 0.26
C MET A 103 -9.61 2.33 1.17
N ILE A 104 -10.35 1.22 1.07
CA ILE A 104 -11.49 0.89 1.95
C ILE A 104 -11.01 0.05 3.12
N GLN A 105 -10.22 -0.98 2.86
CA GLN A 105 -9.74 -1.90 3.90
C GLN A 105 -8.51 -1.37 4.63
N GLY A 106 -7.68 -0.54 4.00
CA GLY A 106 -6.43 -0.07 4.57
C GLY A 106 -5.35 -1.16 4.60
N GLU A 107 -5.44 -2.11 3.67
CA GLU A 107 -4.47 -3.19 3.52
C GLU A 107 -3.76 -3.07 2.16
N MET A 108 -2.51 -3.52 2.14
CA MET A 108 -1.63 -3.53 0.99
C MET A 108 -1.81 -4.84 0.23
N LEU A 109 -2.11 -4.78 -1.07
CA LEU A 109 -2.18 -5.96 -1.91
C LEU A 109 -0.81 -6.63 -2.01
N GLN A 110 -0.79 -7.96 -1.88
CA GLN A 110 0.40 -8.79 -2.04
C GLN A 110 0.53 -9.33 -3.48
N ASP A 111 -0.56 -9.31 -4.23
CA ASP A 111 -0.57 -9.70 -5.64
C ASP A 111 -1.46 -8.76 -6.46
N LEU A 112 -1.25 -8.79 -7.76
CA LEU A 112 -2.06 -8.02 -8.71
C LEU A 112 -3.33 -8.78 -9.15
N ASN A 113 -3.57 -9.99 -8.62
CA ASN A 113 -4.81 -10.73 -8.83
C ASN A 113 -5.89 -10.33 -7.81
N PHE A 114 -5.55 -9.46 -6.85
CA PHE A 114 -6.42 -8.97 -5.79
C PHE A 114 -6.91 -10.11 -4.88
N GLU A 115 -6.11 -11.18 -4.74
CA GLU A 115 -6.48 -12.36 -3.96
C GLU A 115 -5.89 -12.35 -2.56
N ASP A 116 -4.62 -11.96 -2.42
CA ASP A 116 -3.97 -11.80 -1.12
C ASP A 116 -3.65 -10.32 -0.80
N ALA A 117 -3.83 -9.99 0.47
CA ALA A 117 -3.54 -8.68 1.03
C ALA A 117 -2.80 -8.87 2.36
N SER A 118 -2.09 -7.83 2.77
CA SER A 118 -1.52 -7.74 4.11
C SER A 118 -2.61 -7.89 5.16
N GLN A 119 -2.19 -8.17 6.40
CA GLN A 119 -3.09 -8.20 7.54
C GLN A 119 -2.46 -7.41 8.68
N GLY A 120 -3.18 -6.39 9.14
CA GLY A 120 -2.84 -5.59 10.32
C GLY A 120 -2.37 -4.17 10.00
N PHE A 121 -2.17 -3.80 8.73
CA PHE A 121 -1.92 -2.39 8.38
C PHE A 121 -3.14 -1.52 8.63
N LYS A 122 -4.34 -2.09 8.45
CA LYS A 122 -5.59 -1.43 8.85
C LYS A 122 -5.55 -1.03 10.32
N ASP A 123 -5.12 -1.93 11.19
CA ASP A 123 -5.07 -1.67 12.63
C ASP A 123 -4.03 -0.58 12.94
N CYS A 124 -2.89 -0.61 12.26
CA CYS A 124 -1.87 0.45 12.35
C CYS A 124 -2.41 1.83 11.94
N LEU A 125 -3.21 1.90 10.87
CA LEU A 125 -3.85 3.13 10.42
C LEU A 125 -4.88 3.64 11.43
N VAL A 126 -5.72 2.73 11.95
CA VAL A 126 -6.79 3.08 12.90
C VAL A 126 -6.21 3.62 14.21
N VAL A 127 -5.15 3.00 14.74
CA VAL A 127 -4.53 3.40 16.00
C VAL A 127 -3.44 4.48 15.84
N LYS A 128 -3.21 4.93 14.59
CA LYS A 128 -2.16 5.92 14.24
C LYS A 128 -0.80 5.50 14.79
N ALA A 129 -0.33 4.34 14.32
CA ALA A 129 0.98 3.82 14.69
C ALA A 129 2.08 4.85 14.33
N SER A 130 2.97 5.12 15.29
CA SER A 130 4.10 6.02 15.05
C SER A 130 5.20 5.35 14.22
N ALA A 131 6.10 6.13 13.62
CA ALA A 131 7.21 5.57 12.84
C ALA A 131 8.09 4.62 13.67
N ASN A 132 8.36 4.96 14.93
CA ASN A 132 9.14 4.11 15.83
C ASN A 132 8.39 2.82 16.19
N GLU A 133 7.05 2.88 16.35
CA GLU A 133 6.22 1.68 16.58
C GLU A 133 6.21 0.76 15.35
N LEU A 134 6.10 1.34 14.15
CA LEU A 134 6.15 0.62 12.88
C LEU A 134 7.52 -0.01 12.63
N GLU A 135 8.59 0.67 13.07
CA GLU A 135 9.95 0.12 13.00
C GLU A 135 10.13 -1.10 13.92
N VAL A 136 9.60 -1.05 15.15
CA VAL A 136 9.53 -2.23 16.04
C VAL A 136 8.74 -3.35 15.40
N LEU A 137 7.56 -3.06 14.84
CA LEU A 137 6.73 -4.04 14.13
C LEU A 137 7.47 -4.71 12.97
N ARG A 138 8.12 -3.92 12.12
CA ARG A 138 8.94 -4.42 11.00
C ARG A 138 10.07 -5.30 11.52
N LEU A 139 10.74 -4.89 12.59
CA LEU A 139 11.82 -5.66 13.19
C LEU A 139 11.32 -7.03 13.68
N LEU A 140 10.20 -7.06 14.41
CA LEU A 140 9.60 -8.29 14.92
C LEU A 140 9.25 -9.25 13.77
N ASN A 141 8.61 -8.75 12.71
CA ASN A 141 8.26 -9.56 11.53
C ASN A 141 9.50 -10.11 10.78
N ASN A 142 10.64 -9.41 10.84
CA ASN A 142 11.83 -9.81 10.10
C ASN A 142 12.70 -10.81 10.86
N GLN A 143 12.73 -10.77 12.19
CA GLN A 143 13.67 -11.55 13.01
C GLN A 143 13.05 -12.74 13.77
N GLY A 144 11.83 -13.15 13.42
CA GLY A 144 11.22 -14.40 13.94
C GLY A 144 10.12 -14.18 14.97
N ASP A 145 9.32 -13.12 14.79
CA ASP A 145 8.09 -12.80 15.52
C ASP A 145 8.22 -12.62 17.03
N SER A 146 9.40 -12.80 17.63
CA SER A 146 9.62 -12.75 19.07
C SER A 146 10.98 -12.19 19.44
N LEU A 147 11.04 -10.97 19.99
CA LEU A 147 12.29 -10.33 20.42
C LEU A 147 12.21 -9.79 21.84
N ASN A 148 13.32 -9.85 22.59
CA ASN A 148 13.43 -9.21 23.90
C ASN A 148 13.86 -7.73 23.79
N PHE A 149 13.76 -6.99 24.89
CA PHE A 149 14.10 -5.56 24.94
C PHE A 149 15.53 -5.26 24.45
N GLN A 150 16.52 -6.08 24.83
CA GLN A 150 17.92 -5.85 24.46
C GLN A 150 18.14 -6.06 22.96
N GLN A 151 17.50 -7.08 22.37
CA GLN A 151 17.55 -7.33 20.93
C GLN A 151 16.92 -6.19 20.12
N ILE A 152 15.78 -5.66 20.58
CA ILE A 152 15.12 -4.51 19.96
C ILE A 152 16.02 -3.28 20.04
N LYS A 153 16.56 -2.98 21.24
CA LYS A 153 17.47 -1.85 21.45
C LYS A 153 18.70 -1.92 20.54
N GLN A 154 19.35 -3.08 20.46
CA GLN A 154 20.54 -3.29 19.64
C GLN A 154 20.26 -3.15 18.14
N SER A 155 19.04 -3.50 17.69
CA SER A 155 18.72 -3.53 16.26
C SER A 155 18.30 -2.17 15.69
N ILE A 156 17.49 -1.40 16.41
CA ILE A 156 16.84 -0.19 15.85
C ILE A 156 17.08 1.09 16.65
N PHE A 157 17.57 1.01 17.89
CA PHE A 157 17.65 2.16 18.80
C PHE A 157 19.01 2.31 19.48
N PHE A 158 20.10 1.93 18.81
CA PHE A 158 21.45 1.90 19.40
C PHE A 158 21.88 3.22 20.06
N SER A 159 21.41 4.37 19.54
CA SER A 159 21.74 5.70 20.05
C SER A 159 20.70 6.32 20.99
N GLN A 160 19.55 5.67 21.21
CA GLN A 160 18.47 6.22 22.04
C GLN A 160 18.59 5.79 23.50
N LYS A 161 17.99 6.58 24.40
CA LYS A 161 17.95 6.24 25.83
C LYS A 161 16.94 5.12 26.08
N ASP A 162 17.22 4.26 27.06
CA ASP A 162 16.32 3.15 27.43
C ASP A 162 14.90 3.62 27.74
N THR A 163 14.77 4.80 28.34
CA THR A 163 13.47 5.41 28.66
C THR A 163 12.65 5.79 27.43
N GLU A 164 13.29 6.14 26.31
CA GLU A 164 12.61 6.47 25.05
C GLU A 164 12.11 5.21 24.37
N ILE A 165 12.94 4.16 24.34
CA ILE A 165 12.59 2.84 23.80
C ILE A 165 11.42 2.24 24.60
N GLN A 166 11.47 2.33 25.93
CA GLN A 166 10.39 1.85 26.79
C GLN A 166 9.07 2.58 26.52
N LYS A 167 9.09 3.90 26.24
CA LYS A 167 7.88 4.66 25.87
C LYS A 167 7.29 4.16 24.55
N VAL A 168 8.12 3.91 23.54
CA VAL A 168 7.66 3.36 22.24
C VAL A 168 7.03 1.99 22.45
N LEU A 169 7.70 1.11 23.19
CA LEU A 169 7.18 -0.24 23.48
C LEU A 169 5.88 -0.19 24.27
N GLN A 170 5.81 0.64 25.32
CA GLN A 170 4.61 0.80 26.13
C GLN A 170 3.44 1.34 25.29
N SER A 171 3.67 2.36 24.45
CA SER A 171 2.64 2.90 23.56
C SER A 171 2.14 1.86 22.56
N GLY A 172 3.04 1.06 21.99
CA GLY A 172 2.66 -0.03 21.09
C GLY A 172 1.84 -1.13 21.79
N LEU A 173 2.14 -1.48 23.05
CA LEU A 173 1.33 -2.41 23.83
C LEU A 173 -0.08 -1.84 24.11
N GLU A 174 -0.17 -0.57 24.49
CA GLU A 174 -1.45 0.10 24.76
C GLU A 174 -2.33 0.17 23.51
N LYS A 175 -1.72 0.46 22.36
CA LYS A 175 -2.39 0.44 21.04
C LYS A 175 -2.62 -0.97 20.50
N ARG A 176 -2.16 -2.01 21.22
CA ARG A 176 -2.20 -3.41 20.78
C ARG A 176 -1.60 -3.58 19.39
N LEU A 177 -0.42 -3.00 19.15
CA LEU A 177 0.40 -3.16 17.94
C LEU A 177 1.36 -4.35 18.03
N PHE A 178 1.66 -4.80 19.24
CA PHE A 178 2.33 -6.07 19.49
C PHE A 178 1.93 -6.54 20.89
N LEU A 179 2.22 -7.80 21.20
CA LEU A 179 1.95 -8.40 22.51
C LEU A 179 3.25 -8.53 23.30
N LYS A 180 3.15 -8.55 24.62
CA LYS A 180 4.26 -8.92 25.49
C LYS A 180 3.95 -10.27 26.14
N GLN A 181 4.80 -11.25 25.90
CA GLN A 181 4.76 -12.55 26.57
C GLN A 181 6.06 -12.74 27.33
N GLU A 182 5.96 -12.81 28.65
CA GLU A 182 7.11 -12.85 29.56
C GLU A 182 8.06 -11.66 29.33
N ASN A 183 9.25 -11.92 28.79
CA ASN A 183 10.27 -10.92 28.47
C ASN A 183 10.46 -10.70 26.97
N LYS A 184 9.49 -11.13 26.15
CA LYS A 184 9.54 -11.01 24.69
C LYS A 184 8.31 -10.25 24.16
N PHE A 185 8.53 -9.55 23.06
CA PHE A 185 7.52 -8.84 22.29
C PHE A 185 7.18 -9.65 21.05
N LEU A 186 5.89 -9.74 20.71
CA LEU A 186 5.37 -10.56 19.62
C LEU A 186 4.58 -9.72 18.62
N SER A 187 4.85 -9.89 17.32
CA SER A 187 4.02 -9.29 16.27
C SER A 187 2.76 -10.12 16.03
N PHE A 188 1.64 -9.46 15.72
CA PHE A 188 0.47 -10.12 15.12
C PHE A 188 0.31 -9.77 13.64
N LEU A 189 1.13 -8.87 13.10
CA LEU A 189 1.05 -8.45 11.71
C LEU A 189 1.51 -9.63 10.84
N LYS A 190 0.69 -10.06 9.87
CA LYS A 190 1.19 -10.99 8.84
C LYS A 190 2.26 -10.22 8.07
N LYS A 191 3.51 -10.70 8.13
CA LYS A 191 4.64 -10.10 7.42
C LYS A 191 4.23 -9.82 5.96
N PRO A 192 4.20 -8.56 5.51
CA PRO A 192 4.03 -8.28 4.10
C PRO A 192 5.25 -8.83 3.37
N ASP A 193 5.00 -9.59 2.31
CA ASP A 193 6.07 -10.08 1.47
C ASP A 193 6.71 -8.86 0.78
N LEU A 194 7.99 -8.61 1.06
CA LEU A 194 8.70 -7.49 0.44
C LEU A 194 8.99 -7.80 -1.03
N ASP A 195 8.99 -9.08 -1.43
CA ASP A 195 9.08 -9.49 -2.83
C ASP A 195 7.75 -9.25 -3.57
N ALA A 196 6.63 -9.10 -2.82
CA ALA A 196 5.35 -8.65 -3.37
C ALA A 196 5.31 -7.15 -3.66
N VAL A 197 6.29 -6.36 -3.21
CA VAL A 197 6.50 -5.01 -3.75
C VAL A 197 6.83 -5.20 -5.22
N VAL A 198 5.90 -4.85 -6.11
CA VAL A 198 6.02 -5.19 -7.53
C VAL A 198 7.08 -4.30 -8.16
N PHE A 199 8.32 -4.80 -8.16
CA PHE A 199 9.43 -4.21 -8.88
C PHE A 199 9.24 -4.52 -10.37
N SER A 200 8.98 -3.48 -11.16
CA SER A 200 9.20 -3.43 -12.62
C SER A 200 8.17 -3.94 -13.65
N SER A 201 6.92 -4.30 -13.32
CA SER A 201 5.96 -4.69 -14.40
C SER A 201 4.50 -4.23 -14.25
N VAL A 202 4.20 -3.27 -13.36
CA VAL A 202 2.83 -2.82 -13.11
C VAL A 202 2.11 -2.31 -14.37
N GLN A 203 2.79 -1.62 -15.29
CA GLN A 203 2.16 -1.13 -16.53
C GLN A 203 1.69 -2.24 -17.49
N LYS A 204 2.30 -3.43 -17.49
CA LYS A 204 1.86 -4.55 -18.34
C LYS A 204 0.75 -5.39 -17.70
N PHE A 205 0.59 -5.32 -16.37
CA PHE A 205 -0.31 -6.21 -15.64
C PHE A 205 -1.58 -5.49 -15.18
N LEU A 206 -1.48 -4.22 -14.82
CA LEU A 206 -2.60 -3.35 -14.50
C LEU A 206 -2.89 -2.51 -15.74
N ASP A 207 -3.61 -3.09 -16.71
CA ASP A 207 -4.16 -2.34 -17.84
C ASP A 207 -5.04 -1.20 -17.28
N ILE A 208 -4.49 -0.01 -17.07
CA ILE A 208 -5.19 1.14 -16.51
C ILE A 208 -5.53 2.06 -17.67
N LYS A 209 -6.80 2.49 -17.72
CA LYS A 209 -7.28 3.43 -18.73
C LYS A 209 -8.07 4.55 -18.09
N GLU A 210 -8.23 5.62 -18.84
CA GLU A 210 -9.19 6.65 -18.50
C GLU A 210 -10.61 6.12 -18.62
N GLY A 211 -11.44 6.44 -17.63
CA GLY A 211 -12.82 6.03 -17.58
C GLY A 211 -13.68 6.97 -16.75
N ARG A 212 -14.97 6.64 -16.67
CA ARG A 212 -15.92 7.28 -15.77
C ARG A 212 -16.36 6.26 -14.74
N ALA A 213 -15.94 6.41 -13.49
CA ALA A 213 -16.43 5.59 -12.40
C ALA A 213 -17.78 6.15 -11.93
N LYS A 214 -18.88 5.68 -12.51
CA LYS A 214 -20.23 6.24 -12.25
C LYS A 214 -20.72 5.98 -10.82
N SER A 215 -20.40 4.83 -10.25
CA SER A 215 -20.83 4.39 -8.91
C SER A 215 -19.62 4.10 -8.04
N LYS A 216 -19.02 5.17 -7.51
CA LYS A 216 -17.79 5.08 -6.71
C LYS A 216 -18.11 4.72 -5.27
N MET A 217 -17.33 3.77 -4.74
CA MET A 217 -17.32 3.47 -3.32
C MET A 217 -16.45 4.51 -2.60
N ASP A 218 -16.88 4.92 -1.41
CA ASP A 218 -16.12 5.86 -0.59
C ASP A 218 -14.87 5.19 -0.02
N SER A 219 -13.74 5.90 -0.07
CA SER A 219 -12.52 5.48 0.60
C SER A 219 -12.64 5.69 2.10
N ARG A 220 -12.22 4.71 2.90
CA ARG A 220 -12.13 4.83 4.37
C ARG A 220 -10.83 5.50 4.81
N PHE A 221 -9.76 5.27 4.06
CA PHE A 221 -8.43 5.79 4.34
C PHE A 221 -7.99 6.77 3.25
N SER A 222 -7.31 7.85 3.63
CA SER A 222 -6.84 8.85 2.68
C SER A 222 -5.55 8.39 2.00
N ALA A 223 -5.25 8.94 0.82
CA ALA A 223 -3.99 8.66 0.14
C ALA A 223 -2.77 9.09 0.97
N ARG A 224 -2.95 10.18 1.74
CA ARG A 224 -1.92 10.70 2.65
C ARG A 224 -1.61 9.71 3.76
N ASP A 225 -2.62 9.21 4.47
CA ASP A 225 -2.41 8.28 5.59
C ASP A 225 -1.70 7.01 5.12
N LEU A 226 -2.11 6.47 3.96
CA LEU A 226 -1.48 5.30 3.35
C LEU A 226 -0.03 5.58 2.94
N THR A 227 0.25 6.75 2.37
CA THR A 227 1.61 7.17 1.99
C THR A 227 2.51 7.31 3.20
N GLU A 228 2.04 8.01 4.24
CA GLU A 228 2.79 8.22 5.49
C GLU A 228 3.07 6.88 6.19
N LEU A 229 2.07 5.99 6.29
CA LEU A 229 2.24 4.64 6.84
C LEU A 229 3.26 3.83 6.04
N THR A 230 3.15 3.85 4.71
CA THR A 230 4.07 3.15 3.80
C THR A 230 5.51 3.60 4.04
N GLN A 231 5.77 4.91 3.97
CA GLN A 231 7.12 5.46 4.18
C GLN A 231 7.67 5.11 5.58
N ALA A 232 6.84 5.23 6.61
CA ALA A 232 7.24 4.93 7.98
C ALA A 232 7.54 3.43 8.19
N TYR A 233 6.76 2.54 7.58
CA TYR A 233 6.96 1.10 7.70
C TYR A 233 8.21 0.61 6.97
N PHE A 234 8.39 0.96 5.69
CA PHE A 234 9.55 0.50 4.93
C PHE A 234 10.86 1.16 5.40
N GLY A 235 10.77 2.37 5.94
CA GLY A 235 11.86 3.04 6.63
C GLY A 235 12.88 3.72 5.70
N PRO A 236 14.07 4.03 6.22
CA PRO A 236 15.10 4.75 5.46
C PRO A 236 15.53 3.99 4.20
N GLY A 237 15.68 4.71 3.09
CA GLY A 237 16.00 4.14 1.77
C GLY A 237 14.77 3.81 0.91
N PHE A 238 13.56 3.98 1.45
CA PHE A 238 12.32 3.94 0.70
C PHE A 238 11.79 5.36 0.49
N ALA A 239 11.43 5.71 -0.74
CA ALA A 239 10.82 6.98 -1.08
C ALA A 239 9.62 6.79 -2.02
N VAL A 240 8.48 7.38 -1.68
CA VAL A 240 7.33 7.48 -2.59
C VAL A 240 7.61 8.62 -3.57
N VAL A 241 7.58 8.30 -4.86
CA VAL A 241 7.85 9.24 -5.96
C VAL A 241 6.56 9.86 -6.46
N ASP A 242 5.52 9.04 -6.62
CA ASP A 242 4.21 9.46 -7.11
C ASP A 242 3.11 8.61 -6.48
N SER A 243 1.87 9.11 -6.56
CA SER A 243 0.68 8.44 -6.04
C SER A 243 -0.50 8.63 -6.99
N HIS A 244 -1.12 7.53 -7.39
CA HIS A 244 -2.27 7.55 -8.30
C HIS A 244 -3.45 6.82 -7.67
N ARG A 245 -4.60 7.51 -7.59
CA ARG A 245 -5.85 6.85 -7.25
C ARG A 245 -6.42 6.19 -8.48
N VAL A 246 -6.73 4.90 -8.38
CA VAL A 246 -7.29 4.08 -9.46
C VAL A 246 -8.52 3.34 -8.95
N TYR A 247 -9.53 3.18 -9.80
CA TYR A 247 -10.76 2.50 -9.43
C TYR A 247 -10.85 1.11 -10.06
N LEU A 248 -11.18 0.11 -9.24
CA LEU A 248 -11.45 -1.26 -9.67
C LEU A 248 -12.94 -1.43 -10.01
N PRO A 249 -13.29 -1.73 -11.27
CA PRO A 249 -14.65 -2.12 -11.62
C PRO A 249 -14.99 -3.48 -11.03
N VAL A 250 -16.10 -3.54 -10.30
CA VAL A 250 -16.63 -4.72 -9.62
C VAL A 250 -18.08 -4.88 -9.98
N PHE A 251 -18.45 -6.06 -10.48
CA PHE A 251 -19.85 -6.40 -10.71
C PHE A 251 -20.45 -6.95 -9.43
N TYR A 252 -21.49 -6.29 -8.96
CA TYR A 252 -22.29 -6.66 -7.81
C TYR A 252 -23.55 -7.37 -8.29
N PHE A 253 -23.70 -8.65 -7.91
CA PHE A 253 -24.89 -9.43 -8.19
C PHE A 253 -25.66 -9.67 -6.90
N LYS A 254 -26.98 -9.45 -6.95
CA LYS A 254 -27.91 -9.75 -5.86
C LYS A 254 -28.88 -10.82 -6.34
N THR A 255 -28.86 -11.99 -5.70
CA THR A 255 -29.75 -13.11 -6.04
C THR A 255 -30.62 -13.46 -4.84
N THR A 256 -31.93 -13.57 -5.03
CA THR A 256 -32.86 -14.04 -4.01
C THR A 256 -33.14 -15.52 -4.23
N MET A 257 -32.84 -16.35 -3.24
CA MET A 257 -33.13 -17.79 -3.29
C MET A 257 -34.61 -18.08 -3.02
N GLN A 258 -35.05 -19.31 -3.30
CA GLN A 258 -36.43 -19.77 -3.04
C GLN A 258 -36.84 -19.57 -1.56
N ASP A 259 -35.88 -19.68 -0.64
CA ASP A 259 -36.07 -19.45 0.80
C ASP A 259 -36.07 -17.96 1.20
N LYS A 260 -36.17 -17.03 0.24
CA LYS A 260 -36.03 -15.57 0.43
C LYS A 260 -34.67 -15.11 0.99
N ILE A 261 -33.69 -16.01 1.07
CA ILE A 261 -32.32 -15.68 1.46
C ILE A 261 -31.66 -14.92 0.31
N GLU A 262 -31.18 -13.71 0.59
CA GLU A 262 -30.44 -12.89 -0.36
C GLU A 262 -28.95 -13.29 -0.35
N ARG A 263 -28.41 -13.67 -1.50
CA ARG A 263 -26.97 -13.81 -1.71
C ARG A 263 -26.43 -12.63 -2.50
N LYS A 264 -25.34 -12.07 -1.99
CA LYS A 264 -24.59 -10.97 -2.59
C LYS A 264 -23.25 -11.50 -3.06
N GLN A 265 -22.90 -11.25 -4.31
CA GLN A 265 -21.63 -11.64 -4.88
C GLN A 265 -20.96 -10.45 -5.53
N TYR A 266 -19.64 -10.35 -5.37
CA TYR A 266 -18.82 -9.28 -5.90
C TYR A 266 -17.76 -9.91 -6.81
N TRP A 267 -17.74 -9.53 -8.07
CA TRP A 267 -16.84 -10.10 -9.05
C TRP A 267 -15.91 -9.03 -9.61
N ASN A 268 -14.61 -9.31 -9.56
CA ASN A 268 -13.59 -8.44 -10.12
C ASN A 268 -13.73 -8.44 -11.66
N ALA A 269 -14.03 -7.30 -12.27
CA ALA A 269 -14.19 -7.22 -13.73
C ALA A 269 -12.85 -7.32 -14.50
N VAL A 270 -11.72 -7.18 -13.81
CA VAL A 270 -10.36 -7.31 -14.38
C VAL A 270 -9.92 -8.77 -14.39
N THR A 271 -10.10 -9.49 -13.27
CA THR A 271 -9.61 -10.87 -13.14
C THR A 271 -10.68 -11.94 -13.37
N GLY A 272 -11.97 -11.56 -13.30
CA GLY A 272 -13.09 -12.50 -13.39
C GLY A 272 -13.25 -13.37 -12.13
N ASN A 273 -12.47 -13.13 -11.08
CA ASN A 273 -12.55 -13.88 -9.83
C ASN A 273 -13.59 -13.29 -8.88
N LEU A 274 -14.22 -14.17 -8.10
CA LEU A 274 -15.08 -13.79 -7.00
C LEU A 274 -14.21 -13.09 -5.95
N LEU A 275 -14.49 -11.82 -5.71
CA LEU A 275 -13.85 -11.13 -4.61
C LEU A 275 -14.40 -11.74 -3.32
N ARG A 276 -13.49 -12.25 -2.49
CA ARG A 276 -13.78 -12.54 -1.07
C ARG A 276 -14.02 -11.25 -0.27
N TYR A 277 -13.93 -10.11 -0.95
CA TYR A 277 -14.12 -8.75 -0.50
C TYR A 277 -15.26 -8.07 -1.28
N PRO A 278 -15.92 -7.07 -0.70
CA PRO A 278 -15.65 -6.54 0.61
C PRO A 278 -16.25 -7.43 1.72
N LYS A 279 -15.45 -7.75 2.73
CA LYS A 279 -15.96 -7.95 4.09
C LYS A 279 -16.41 -6.57 4.59
N VAL A 280 -17.48 -6.01 4.02
CA VAL A 280 -18.16 -4.91 4.72
C VAL A 280 -18.94 -5.57 5.85
N ILE A 281 -18.60 -5.09 7.04
CA ILE A 281 -19.14 -5.32 8.39
C ILE A 281 -20.64 -5.60 8.38
#